data_AF-A0A8U0TTU8-F1
#
_entry.id   AF-A0A8U0TTU8-F1
#
_cell.length_a   1.000
_cell.length_b   1.000
_cell.length_c   1.000
_cell.angle_alpha   90.00
_cell.angle_beta   90.00
_cell.angle_gamma   90.00
#
_symmetry.space_group_name_H-M   'P 1'
#
loop_
_entity.id
_entity.type
_entity.pdbx_description
1 polymer ?
#
loop_
_entity_poly.entity_id
_entity_poly.type
_entity_poly.pdbx_seq_one_letter_code
_entity_poly.pdbx_strand_id
1 'polypeptide(L)'
;MTIKRQKKAKKNINFYKHNFSFREPFQILIDGTFCQAALKNKIQIKEQMPKYLMGEVQLCTTNCALKELESLKDLYGAKLILQRYQVRNCKHFKNPVSASECLLSMLEVTNPHHYFVATQDQELTAGLNKIPGVPLMYIISNTMVLDKPSQCSVNHVEAVALGEMVTPAQQQSINSLKEVQGIGQDGERRGKKRKRKISNPNPLSCLKKKKKQPPTQPLKTEGEKKKRNRQRKRSKPEGGEGPSLKLPPNP
;
A
#
# COMPACT_ATOMS: atom_id res chain seq x y z
N MET A 1 -6.02 3.16 -11.59
CA MET A 1 -5.75 4.02 -10.42
C MET A 1 -5.57 3.26 -9.11
N THR A 2 -6.32 2.18 -8.86
CA THR A 2 -6.31 1.37 -7.62
C THR A 2 -4.95 0.74 -7.27
N ILE A 3 -4.21 0.24 -8.28
CA ILE A 3 -2.91 -0.44 -8.10
C ILE A 3 -1.85 0.50 -7.51
N LYS A 4 -1.81 1.78 -7.91
CA LYS A 4 -0.85 2.76 -7.36
C LYS A 4 -1.13 3.04 -5.88
N ARG A 5 -2.41 3.10 -5.49
CA ARG A 5 -2.86 3.32 -4.11
C ARG A 5 -2.45 2.16 -3.20
N GLN A 6 -2.75 0.93 -3.61
CA GLN A 6 -2.34 -0.28 -2.89
C GLN A 6 -0.82 -0.40 -2.78
N LYS A 7 -0.07 -0.06 -3.83
CA LYS A 7 1.39 -0.04 -3.79
C LYS A 7 1.93 0.95 -2.74
N LYS A 8 1.31 2.14 -2.63
CA LYS A 8 1.67 3.14 -1.60
C LYS A 8 1.34 2.62 -0.20
N ALA A 9 0.14 2.06 0.00
CA ALA A 9 -0.26 1.46 1.26
C ALA A 9 0.72 0.35 1.69
N LYS A 10 1.05 -0.57 0.79
CA LYS A 10 2.02 -1.65 1.03
C LYS A 10 3.40 -1.12 1.44
N LYS A 11 3.89 -0.05 0.78
CA LYS A 11 5.15 0.61 1.16
C LYS A 11 5.09 1.13 2.60
N ASN A 12 4.02 1.82 2.96
CA ASN A 12 3.85 2.40 4.29
C ASN A 12 3.68 1.31 5.36
N ILE A 13 2.88 0.28 5.10
CA ILE A 13 2.72 -0.86 6.01
C ILE A 13 4.06 -1.55 6.25
N ASN A 14 4.84 -1.78 5.19
CA ASN A 14 6.17 -2.39 5.33
C ASN A 14 7.11 -1.53 6.19
N PHE A 15 7.06 -0.21 6.08
CA PHE A 15 7.82 0.68 6.97
C PHE A 15 7.47 0.42 8.46
N TYR A 16 6.18 0.32 8.79
CA TYR A 16 5.76 0.03 10.16
C TYR A 16 6.08 -1.40 10.61
N LYS A 17 5.97 -2.40 9.72
CA LYS A 17 6.33 -3.79 10.02
C LYS A 17 7.82 -3.93 10.36
N HIS A 18 8.70 -3.29 9.59
CA HIS A 18 10.14 -3.43 9.76
C HIS A 18 10.70 -2.60 10.91
N ASN A 19 10.21 -1.38 11.11
CA ASN A 19 10.79 -0.45 12.07
C ASN A 19 10.08 -0.45 13.43
N PHE A 20 8.77 -0.70 13.44
CA PHE A 20 7.93 -0.65 14.64
C PHE A 20 7.29 -2.01 14.95
N SER A 21 7.80 -3.10 14.37
CA SER A 21 7.39 -4.48 14.68
C SER A 21 5.88 -4.78 14.55
N PHE A 22 5.16 -4.08 13.68
CA PHE A 22 3.74 -4.33 13.46
C PHE A 22 3.47 -5.73 12.90
N ARG A 23 2.45 -6.40 13.44
CA ARG A 23 2.04 -7.76 13.04
C ARG A 23 0.55 -7.82 12.74
N GLU A 24 0.18 -8.82 11.96
CA GLU A 24 -1.22 -9.15 11.71
C GLU A 24 -1.77 -10.01 12.87
N PRO A 25 -3.05 -9.87 13.25
CA PRO A 25 -4.04 -8.96 12.67
C PRO A 25 -3.82 -7.50 13.08
N PHE A 26 -3.92 -6.57 12.11
CA PHE A 26 -3.72 -5.15 12.38
C PHE A 26 -4.87 -4.60 13.23
N GLN A 27 -4.54 -4.05 14.39
CA GLN A 27 -5.53 -3.48 15.30
C GLN A 27 -5.76 -2.01 14.93
N ILE A 28 -7.00 -1.67 14.57
CA ILE A 28 -7.36 -0.32 14.13
C ILE A 28 -8.34 0.28 15.11
N LEU A 29 -7.92 1.35 15.80
CA LEU A 29 -8.80 2.18 16.60
C LEU A 29 -9.57 3.12 15.68
N ILE A 30 -10.89 3.00 15.71
CA ILE A 30 -11.80 3.80 14.89
C ILE A 30 -12.54 4.77 15.80
N ASP A 31 -12.60 6.02 15.36
CA ASP A 31 -13.38 7.08 16.00
C ASP A 31 -14.72 7.32 15.30
N GLY A 32 -15.65 7.96 16.01
CA GLY A 32 -16.97 8.33 15.52
C GLY A 32 -16.93 9.24 14.29
N THR A 33 -15.96 10.16 14.22
CA THR A 33 -15.75 11.05 13.08
C THR A 33 -15.46 10.26 11.79
N PHE A 34 -14.65 9.20 11.88
CA PHE A 34 -14.32 8.33 10.77
C PHE A 34 -15.54 7.51 10.33
N CYS A 35 -16.30 6.95 11.27
CA CYS A 35 -17.55 6.25 10.99
C CYS A 35 -18.58 7.15 10.28
N GLN A 36 -18.70 8.41 10.72
CA GLN A 36 -19.58 9.38 10.08
C GLN A 36 -19.15 9.69 8.65
N ALA A 37 -17.85 9.86 8.40
CA ALA A 37 -17.32 10.04 7.06
C ALA A 37 -17.54 8.79 6.17
N ALA A 38 -17.43 7.59 6.73
CA ALA A 38 -17.71 6.36 6.02
C ALA A 38 -19.18 6.25 5.61
N LEU A 39 -20.11 6.64 6.49
CA LEU A 39 -21.54 6.68 6.19
C LEU A 39 -21.86 7.67 5.08
N LYS A 40 -21.35 8.91 5.16
CA LYS A 40 -21.55 9.94 4.14
C LYS A 40 -21.10 9.47 2.75
N ASN A 41 -19.97 8.76 2.69
CA ASN A 41 -19.39 8.26 1.44
C ASN A 41 -19.85 6.84 1.06
N LYS A 42 -20.74 6.21 1.84
CA LYS A 42 -21.22 4.84 1.62
C LYS A 42 -20.09 3.80 1.56
N ILE A 43 -19.07 3.97 2.39
CA ILE A 43 -17.91 3.08 2.48
C ILE A 43 -18.18 1.97 3.51
N GLN A 44 -18.09 0.72 3.06
CA GLN A 44 -18.18 -0.44 3.95
C GLN A 44 -16.81 -0.74 4.57
N ILE A 45 -16.57 -0.24 5.78
CA ILE A 45 -15.29 -0.34 6.49
C ILE A 45 -14.85 -1.81 6.63
N LYS A 46 -15.72 -2.71 7.11
CA LYS A 46 -15.39 -4.11 7.41
C LYS A 46 -14.85 -4.88 6.19
N GLU A 47 -15.38 -4.61 5.00
CA GLU A 47 -14.95 -5.28 3.78
C GLU A 47 -13.78 -4.59 3.09
N GLN A 48 -13.79 -3.25 3.05
CA GLN A 48 -12.80 -2.50 2.31
C GLN A 48 -11.46 -2.39 3.06
N MET A 49 -11.49 -2.43 4.40
CA MET A 49 -10.29 -2.25 5.21
C MET A 49 -9.27 -3.39 5.03
N PRO A 50 -9.64 -4.69 5.14
CA PRO A 50 -8.70 -5.79 4.88
C PRO A 50 -8.23 -5.82 3.42
N LYS A 51 -9.12 -5.53 2.46
CA LYS A 51 -8.77 -5.44 1.03
C LYS A 51 -7.75 -4.34 0.74
N TYR A 52 -7.79 -3.25 1.51
CA TYR A 52 -6.88 -2.13 1.33
C TYR A 52 -5.52 -2.36 2.02
N LEU A 53 -5.51 -2.90 3.23
CA LEU A 53 -4.29 -3.19 3.99
C LEU A 53 -3.59 -4.49 3.56
N MET A 54 -4.25 -5.31 2.74
CA MET A 54 -3.71 -6.58 2.22
C MET A 54 -3.31 -7.55 3.34
N GLY A 55 -4.09 -7.59 4.42
CA GLY A 55 -3.83 -8.43 5.60
C GLY A 55 -5.06 -8.50 6.49
N GLU A 56 -4.96 -9.31 7.55
CA GLU A 56 -6.03 -9.44 8.53
C GLU A 56 -6.13 -8.19 9.41
N VAL A 57 -7.36 -7.82 9.77
CA VAL A 57 -7.65 -6.57 10.48
C VAL A 57 -8.63 -6.83 11.61
N GLN A 58 -8.33 -6.27 12.78
CA GLN A 58 -9.22 -6.21 13.92
C GLN A 58 -9.67 -4.77 14.15
N LEU A 59 -10.93 -4.49 13.84
CA LEU A 59 -11.54 -3.18 14.06
C LEU A 59 -11.91 -3.03 15.54
N CYS A 60 -11.42 -1.96 16.15
CA CYS A 60 -11.55 -1.69 17.58
C CYS A 60 -12.09 -0.27 17.82
N THR A 61 -12.75 -0.08 18.96
CA THR A 61 -13.21 1.23 19.45
C THR A 61 -12.99 1.33 20.96
N THR A 62 -13.29 2.49 21.56
CA THR A 62 -13.20 2.72 23.01
C THR A 62 -14.57 3.04 23.62
N ASN A 63 -14.71 2.78 24.91
CA ASN A 63 -15.92 3.17 25.65
C ASN A 63 -16.15 4.69 25.65
N CYS A 64 -15.08 5.49 25.65
CA CYS A 64 -15.18 6.95 25.57
C CYS A 64 -15.77 7.40 24.23
N ALA A 65 -15.27 6.86 23.11
CA ALA A 65 -15.79 7.19 21.79
C ALA A 65 -17.27 6.79 21.63
N LEU A 66 -17.67 5.65 22.21
CA LEU A 66 -19.08 5.26 22.25
C LEU A 66 -19.91 6.28 23.04
N LYS A 67 -19.49 6.63 24.26
CA LYS A 67 -20.17 7.61 25.15
C LYS A 67 -20.30 9.00 24.51
N GLU A 68 -19.25 9.47 23.85
CA GLU A 68 -19.26 10.74 23.11
C GLU A 68 -20.28 10.72 21.97
N LEU A 69 -20.40 9.61 21.24
CA LEU A 69 -21.43 9.47 20.22
C LEU A 69 -22.85 9.32 20.79
N GLU A 70 -23.02 8.95 22.06
CA GLU A 70 -24.34 8.92 22.68
C GLU A 70 -24.84 10.30 23.04
N SER A 71 -23.95 11.23 23.40
CA SER A 71 -24.33 12.61 23.68
C SER A 71 -24.71 13.37 22.40
N LEU A 72 -24.14 12.97 21.26
CA LEU A 72 -24.42 13.55 19.94
C LEU A 72 -25.53 12.81 19.18
N LYS A 73 -26.77 13.29 19.31
CA LYS A 73 -27.96 12.69 18.66
C LYS A 73 -27.85 12.62 17.12
N ASP A 74 -27.17 13.58 16.50
CA ASP A 74 -27.04 13.67 15.03
C ASP A 74 -26.15 12.57 14.42
N LEU A 75 -25.39 11.85 15.23
CA LEU A 75 -24.42 10.84 14.80
C LEU A 75 -24.86 9.40 15.13
N TYR A 76 -26.16 9.16 15.29
CA TYR A 76 -26.71 7.85 15.65
C TYR A 76 -26.27 6.73 14.70
N GLY A 77 -26.21 6.99 13.39
CA GLY A 77 -25.73 6.00 12.42
C GLY A 77 -24.28 5.60 12.67
N ALA A 78 -23.41 6.56 12.98
CA ALA A 78 -22.00 6.30 13.26
C ALA A 78 -21.84 5.48 14.55
N LYS A 79 -22.64 5.78 15.58
CA LYS A 79 -22.72 5.01 16.82
C LYS A 79 -23.05 3.53 16.56
N LEU A 80 -24.07 3.27 15.74
CA LEU A 80 -24.52 1.91 15.44
C LEU A 80 -23.45 1.06 14.75
N ILE A 81 -22.64 1.69 13.89
CA ILE A 81 -21.49 1.02 13.25
C ILE A 81 -20.40 0.76 14.28
N LEU A 82 -20.08 1.76 15.09
CA LEU A 82 -18.99 1.69 16.06
C LEU A 82 -19.24 0.63 17.14
N GLN A 83 -20.50 0.46 17.57
CA GLN A 83 -20.93 -0.57 18.52
C GLN A 83 -20.69 -2.02 18.02
N ARG A 84 -20.53 -2.23 16.72
CA ARG A 84 -20.26 -3.57 16.15
C ARG A 84 -18.79 -3.97 16.24
N TYR A 85 -17.91 -3.03 16.59
CA TYR A 85 -16.46 -3.27 16.65
C TYR A 85 -16.02 -3.66 18.07
N GLN A 86 -14.84 -4.27 18.16
CA GLN A 86 -14.32 -4.73 19.44
C GLN A 86 -14.04 -3.54 20.36
N VAL A 87 -14.68 -3.51 21.51
CA VAL A 87 -14.41 -2.45 22.49
C VAL A 87 -13.12 -2.77 23.25
N ARG A 88 -12.21 -1.80 23.29
CA ARG A 88 -10.97 -1.82 24.07
C ARG A 88 -11.17 -1.04 25.35
N ASN A 89 -10.63 -1.59 26.43
CA ASN A 89 -10.70 -0.97 27.75
C ASN A 89 -9.69 0.18 27.82
N CYS A 90 -10.20 1.38 28.05
CA CYS A 90 -9.41 2.58 28.31
C CYS A 90 -9.34 2.86 29.82
N LYS A 91 -8.34 3.64 30.25
CA LYS A 91 -8.14 4.04 31.65
C LYS A 91 -9.30 4.91 32.21
N HIS A 92 -10.14 5.45 31.32
CA HIS A 92 -11.21 6.41 31.61
C HIS A 92 -12.59 5.78 31.89
N PHE A 93 -12.64 4.61 32.53
CA PHE A 93 -13.92 3.91 32.77
C PHE A 93 -14.88 4.73 33.66
N LYS A 94 -14.33 5.31 34.73
CA LYS A 94 -15.09 6.09 35.74
C LYS A 94 -15.49 7.47 35.22
N ASN A 95 -14.53 8.21 34.66
CA ASN A 95 -14.73 9.55 34.14
C ASN A 95 -14.51 9.53 32.63
N PRO A 96 -15.57 9.48 31.81
CA PRO A 96 -15.41 9.49 30.36
C PRO A 96 -14.88 10.85 29.91
N VAL A 97 -13.79 10.80 29.15
CA VAL A 97 -13.19 11.95 28.45
C VAL A 97 -13.58 11.92 26.97
N SER A 98 -13.20 12.95 26.21
CA SER A 98 -13.36 12.98 24.76
C SER A 98 -12.63 11.81 24.08
N ALA A 99 -13.10 11.38 22.91
CA ALA A 99 -12.48 10.31 22.14
C ALA A 99 -11.04 10.68 21.75
N SER A 100 -10.79 11.94 21.41
CA SER A 100 -9.45 12.43 21.06
C SER A 100 -8.45 12.25 22.21
N GLU A 101 -8.79 12.72 23.41
CA GLU A 101 -7.97 12.54 24.61
C GLU A 101 -7.82 11.06 25.00
N CYS A 102 -8.90 10.28 24.86
CA CYS A 102 -8.88 8.86 25.16
C CYS A 102 -7.90 8.10 24.25
N LEU A 103 -7.95 8.34 22.94
CA LEU A 103 -7.09 7.69 21.96
C LEU A 103 -5.62 8.09 22.15
N LEU A 104 -5.32 9.36 22.43
CA LEU A 104 -3.96 9.80 22.76
C LEU A 104 -3.42 9.12 24.02
N SER A 105 -4.24 9.04 25.07
CA SER A 105 -3.88 8.35 26.33
C SER A 105 -3.64 6.85 26.14
N MET A 106 -4.32 6.21 25.19
CA MET A 106 -4.11 4.79 24.87
C MET A 106 -2.83 4.50 24.09
N LEU A 107 -2.37 5.43 23.26
CA LEU A 107 -1.18 5.25 22.43
C LEU A 107 0.11 5.57 23.18
N GLU A 108 0.03 6.36 24.25
CA GLU A 108 1.17 6.76 25.06
C GLU A 108 2.28 7.39 24.18
N VAL A 109 3.56 7.24 24.55
CA VAL A 109 4.68 7.90 23.85
C VAL A 109 5.15 7.12 22.61
N THR A 110 4.98 5.80 22.58
CA THR A 110 5.60 4.92 21.56
C THR A 110 4.66 3.87 20.98
N ASN A 111 3.34 3.96 21.22
CA ASN A 111 2.34 3.02 20.71
C ASN A 111 2.68 1.54 21.01
N PRO A 112 2.75 1.14 22.29
CA PRO A 112 3.21 -0.19 22.70
C PRO A 112 2.33 -1.33 22.17
N HIS A 113 1.06 -1.04 21.90
CA HIS A 113 0.08 -2.01 21.40
C HIS A 113 -0.03 -2.05 19.87
N HIS A 114 0.77 -1.25 19.15
CA HIS A 114 0.80 -1.21 17.69
C HIS A 114 -0.57 -0.96 17.06
N TYR A 115 -1.30 0.02 17.59
CA TYR A 115 -2.57 0.43 17.01
C TYR A 115 -2.36 1.29 15.77
N PHE A 116 -3.19 1.06 14.76
CA PHE A 116 -3.50 2.04 13.72
C PHE A 116 -4.63 2.94 14.24
N VAL A 117 -4.67 4.20 13.81
CA VAL A 117 -5.78 5.10 14.12
C VAL A 117 -6.47 5.53 12.85
N ALA A 118 -7.80 5.41 12.83
CA ALA A 118 -8.67 5.89 11.78
C ALA A 118 -9.55 7.02 12.32
N THR A 119 -9.25 8.26 11.92
CA THR A 119 -9.92 9.48 12.40
C THR A 119 -10.09 10.49 11.26
N GLN A 120 -11.01 11.43 11.43
CA GLN A 120 -11.14 12.63 10.60
C GLN A 120 -10.93 13.92 11.39
N ASP A 121 -10.64 13.81 12.69
CA ASP A 121 -10.36 14.94 13.54
C ASP A 121 -8.93 15.46 13.32
N GLN A 122 -8.83 16.78 13.08
CA GLN A 122 -7.57 17.47 12.84
C GLN A 122 -6.77 17.66 14.13
N GLU A 123 -7.44 17.89 15.26
CA GLU A 123 -6.78 18.10 16.56
C GLU A 123 -6.12 16.81 17.03
N LEU A 124 -6.88 15.70 17.00
CA LEU A 124 -6.34 14.38 17.24
C LEU A 124 -5.19 14.05 16.27
N THR A 125 -5.35 14.33 14.98
CA THR A 125 -4.28 14.11 13.98
C THR A 125 -3.00 14.86 14.33
N ALA A 126 -3.09 16.11 14.77
CA ALA A 126 -1.92 16.90 15.17
C ALA A 126 -1.23 16.30 16.39
N GLY A 127 -1.99 15.77 17.36
CA GLY A 127 -1.46 15.03 18.49
C GLY A 127 -0.74 13.74 18.08
N LEU A 128 -1.37 12.94 17.23
CA LEU A 128 -0.83 11.65 16.78
C LEU A 128 0.43 11.80 15.93
N ASN A 129 0.56 12.88 15.15
CA ASN A 129 1.76 13.14 14.35
C ASN A 129 3.02 13.38 15.20
N LYS A 130 2.87 13.76 16.47
CA LYS A 130 3.97 13.92 17.43
C LYS A 130 4.44 12.59 18.01
N ILE A 131 3.65 11.54 17.90
CA ILE A 131 3.94 10.21 18.43
C ILE A 131 4.59 9.37 17.30
N PRO A 132 5.82 8.84 17.49
CA PRO A 132 6.42 7.95 16.51
C PRO A 132 5.69 6.59 16.50
N GLY A 133 5.61 5.97 15.32
CA GLY A 133 5.09 4.60 15.20
C GLY A 133 3.56 4.49 15.18
N VAL A 134 2.84 5.59 14.91
CA VAL A 134 1.38 5.59 14.74
C VAL A 134 1.02 5.70 13.25
N PRO A 135 0.43 4.66 12.64
CA PRO A 135 -0.14 4.75 11.30
C PRO A 135 -1.51 5.42 11.33
N LEU A 136 -1.71 6.44 10.49
CA LEU A 136 -2.94 7.23 10.40
C LEU A 136 -3.74 6.91 9.15
N MET A 137 -5.05 6.76 9.29
CA MET A 137 -5.97 6.47 8.21
C MET A 137 -7.09 7.50 8.12
N TYR A 138 -7.37 7.93 6.89
CA TYR A 138 -8.38 8.94 6.57
C TYR A 138 -9.29 8.42 5.46
N ILE A 139 -10.49 9.02 5.35
CA ILE A 139 -11.35 8.89 4.17
C ILE A 139 -11.22 10.17 3.36
N ILE A 140 -10.78 10.03 2.11
CA ILE A 140 -10.75 11.12 1.13
C ILE A 140 -11.74 10.77 0.03
N SER A 141 -12.78 11.58 -0.09
CA SER A 141 -13.93 11.32 -0.97
C SER A 141 -14.48 9.90 -0.73
N ASN A 142 -14.55 9.05 -1.75
CA ASN A 142 -15.08 7.69 -1.63
C ASN A 142 -14.00 6.61 -1.34
N THR A 143 -12.85 6.98 -0.75
CA THR A 143 -11.76 6.02 -0.53
C THR A 143 -11.05 6.18 0.81
N MET A 144 -10.77 5.05 1.47
CA MET A 144 -9.87 5.00 2.63
C MET A 144 -8.40 5.04 2.19
N VAL A 145 -7.61 5.88 2.82
CA VAL A 145 -6.20 6.10 2.54
C VAL A 145 -5.41 5.97 3.83
N LEU A 146 -4.27 5.30 3.74
CA LEU A 146 -3.26 5.21 4.79
C LEU A 146 -2.25 6.30 4.50
N ASP A 147 -2.03 7.18 5.48
CA ASP A 147 -1.11 8.29 5.30
C ASP A 147 0.34 7.81 5.22
N LYS A 148 1.22 8.67 4.70
CA LYS A 148 2.66 8.47 4.81
C LYS A 148 3.08 8.48 6.29
N PRO A 149 4.15 7.77 6.66
CA PRO A 149 4.70 7.88 8.00
C PRO A 149 4.95 9.34 8.40
N SER A 150 4.59 9.67 9.65
CA SER A 150 4.81 11.00 10.19
C SER A 150 6.30 11.34 10.20
N GLN A 151 6.65 12.63 10.09
CA GLN A 151 8.05 13.04 10.14
C GLN A 151 8.71 12.62 11.46
N CYS A 152 7.95 12.66 12.56
CA CYS A 152 8.39 12.14 13.84
C CYS A 152 8.79 10.64 13.76
N SER A 153 7.95 9.81 13.12
CA SER A 153 8.24 8.39 12.94
C SER A 153 9.49 8.16 12.07
N VAL A 154 9.66 8.95 11.01
CA VAL A 154 10.85 8.83 10.13
C VAL A 154 12.11 9.24 10.88
N ASN A 155 12.09 10.39 11.56
CA ASN A 155 13.22 10.88 12.35
C ASN A 155 13.59 9.90 13.47
N HIS A 156 12.60 9.31 14.12
CA HIS A 156 12.83 8.29 15.15
C HIS A 156 13.57 7.08 14.58
N VAL A 157 13.15 6.57 13.42
CA VAL A 157 13.82 5.45 12.75
C VAL A 157 15.23 5.83 12.32
N GLU A 158 15.43 7.04 11.81
CA GLU A 158 16.76 7.55 11.45
C GLU A 158 17.67 7.66 12.68
N ALA A 159 17.19 8.21 13.80
CA ALA A 159 17.94 8.30 15.05
C ALA A 159 18.30 6.91 15.63
N VAL A 160 17.37 5.95 15.55
CA VAL A 160 17.63 4.55 15.93
C VAL A 160 18.68 3.93 15.01
N ALA A 161 18.61 4.17 13.70
CA ALA A 161 19.56 3.65 12.73
C ALA A 161 20.97 4.26 12.90
N LEU A 162 21.05 5.53 13.31
CA LEU A 162 22.30 6.22 13.64
C LEU A 162 22.87 5.79 15.01
N GLY A 163 22.09 5.06 15.83
CA GLY A 163 22.51 4.62 17.15
C GLY A 163 22.38 5.69 18.24
N GLU A 164 21.75 6.83 17.93
CA GLU A 164 21.60 7.97 18.86
C GLU A 164 20.62 7.67 20.00
N MET A 165 19.76 6.67 19.84
CA MET A 165 18.80 6.22 20.85
C MET A 165 19.35 5.14 21.79
N VAL A 166 20.57 4.68 21.56
CA VAL A 166 21.25 3.72 22.43
C VAL A 166 22.09 4.52 23.43
N THR A 167 21.91 4.26 24.72
CA THR A 167 22.76 4.91 25.73
C THR A 167 24.23 4.54 25.47
N PRO A 168 25.21 5.43 25.77
CA PRO A 168 26.62 5.13 25.54
C PRO A 168 27.06 3.80 26.18
N ALA A 169 26.50 3.45 27.35
CA ALA A 169 26.73 2.18 28.03
C ALA A 169 26.19 0.97 27.26
N GLN A 170 24.97 1.07 26.70
CA GLN A 170 24.41 0.01 25.86
C GLN A 170 25.18 -0.12 24.54
N GLN A 171 25.70 0.99 23.99
CA GLN A 171 26.50 0.99 22.78
C GLN A 171 27.83 0.26 23.00
N GLN A 172 28.47 0.47 24.16
CA GLN A 172 29.67 -0.27 24.57
C GLN A 172 29.37 -1.77 24.71
N SER A 173 28.28 -2.14 25.40
CA SER A 173 27.87 -3.55 25.52
C SER A 173 27.60 -4.19 24.16
N ILE A 174 26.95 -3.48 23.23
CA ILE A 174 26.70 -3.96 21.86
C ILE A 174 28.01 -4.15 21.11
N ASN A 175 28.97 -3.22 21.24
CA ASN A 175 30.27 -3.33 20.59
C ASN A 175 31.08 -4.51 21.13
N SER A 176 31.14 -4.69 22.46
CA SER A 176 31.79 -5.85 23.07
C SER A 176 31.14 -7.17 22.62
N LEU A 177 29.81 -7.23 22.51
CA LEU A 177 29.11 -8.42 22.00
C LEU A 177 29.40 -8.67 20.51
N LYS A 178 29.49 -7.62 19.69
CA LYS A 178 29.87 -7.74 18.27
C LYS A 178 31.30 -8.26 18.09
N GLU A 179 32.22 -7.85 18.96
CA GLU A 179 33.60 -8.35 18.98
C GLU A 179 33.65 -9.84 19.36
N VAL A 180 32.95 -10.23 20.43
CA VAL A 180 32.86 -11.64 20.88
C VAL A 180 32.22 -12.54 19.81
N GLN A 181 31.23 -12.04 19.07
CA GLN A 181 30.58 -12.78 17.99
C GLN A 181 31.32 -12.70 16.64
N GLY A 182 32.44 -11.98 16.55
CA GLY A 182 33.22 -11.85 15.32
C GLY A 182 32.54 -11.08 14.19
N ILE A 183 31.50 -10.27 14.50
CA ILE A 183 30.70 -9.50 13.52
C ILE A 183 31.38 -8.15 13.18
N GLY A 184 32.54 -7.86 13.79
CA GLY A 184 33.26 -6.58 13.67
C GLY A 184 34.22 -6.42 12.48
N GLN A 185 34.40 -7.41 11.60
CA GLN A 185 35.32 -7.31 10.46
C GLN A 185 34.66 -7.65 9.12
N ASP A 186 33.77 -6.79 8.64
CA ASP A 186 33.35 -6.76 7.23
C ASP A 186 33.62 -5.40 6.60
N GLY A 187 34.85 -4.90 6.78
CA GLY A 187 35.36 -3.71 6.12
C GLY A 187 35.74 -3.92 4.64
N GLU A 188 35.98 -5.14 4.16
CA GLU A 188 36.62 -5.34 2.85
C GLU A 188 36.14 -6.53 1.99
N ARG A 189 34.95 -7.11 2.22
CA ARG A 189 34.44 -8.20 1.37
C ARG A 189 33.07 -7.95 0.75
N ARG A 190 32.77 -6.70 0.36
CA ARG A 190 31.88 -6.50 -0.79
C ARG A 190 32.66 -6.82 -2.05
N GLY A 191 32.68 -8.09 -2.45
CA GLY A 191 33.18 -8.53 -3.74
C GLY A 191 32.67 -7.56 -4.81
N LYS A 192 33.60 -6.87 -5.48
CA LYS A 192 33.33 -5.94 -6.57
C LYS A 192 32.26 -6.58 -7.46
N LYS A 193 31.06 -6.00 -7.56
CA LYS A 193 30.08 -6.42 -8.55
C LYS A 193 30.82 -6.42 -9.88
N ARG A 194 31.04 -7.60 -10.47
CA ARG A 194 31.66 -7.72 -11.79
C ARG A 194 30.89 -6.78 -12.70
N LYS A 195 31.56 -5.74 -13.22
CA LYS A 195 31.01 -4.94 -14.31
C LYS A 195 30.54 -5.95 -15.36
N ARG A 196 29.25 -5.94 -15.69
CA ARG A 196 28.74 -6.77 -16.79
C ARG A 196 29.61 -6.42 -17.99
N LYS A 197 30.35 -7.41 -18.51
CA LYS A 197 31.08 -7.24 -19.77
C LYS A 197 30.07 -6.69 -20.77
N ILE A 198 30.40 -5.57 -21.40
CA ILE A 198 29.62 -5.03 -22.51
C ILE A 198 29.47 -6.19 -23.50
N SER A 199 28.24 -6.67 -23.65
CA SER A 199 27.93 -7.70 -24.64
C SER A 199 28.44 -7.18 -25.97
N ASN A 200 29.31 -7.96 -26.63
CA ASN A 200 29.54 -7.75 -28.04
C ASN A 200 28.16 -7.67 -28.75
N PRO A 201 28.01 -6.81 -29.77
CA PRO A 201 26.74 -6.68 -30.47
C PRO A 201 26.27 -8.07 -30.92
N ASN A 202 24.97 -8.32 -30.75
CA ASN A 202 24.32 -9.54 -31.23
C ASN A 202 24.79 -9.84 -32.67
N PRO A 203 25.33 -11.02 -32.98
CA PRO A 203 25.94 -11.33 -34.28
C PRO A 203 24.99 -11.19 -35.48
N LEU A 204 23.67 -11.07 -35.25
CA LEU A 204 22.67 -10.75 -36.27
C LEU A 204 22.57 -9.25 -36.63
N SER A 205 23.18 -8.35 -35.84
CA SER A 205 23.19 -6.88 -36.08
C SER A 205 24.26 -6.40 -37.05
N CYS A 206 25.17 -7.28 -37.52
CA CYS A 206 26.24 -6.94 -38.45
C CYS A 206 25.93 -7.26 -39.93
N LEU A 207 24.70 -7.67 -40.26
CA LEU A 207 24.32 -7.90 -41.64
C LEU A 207 23.89 -6.59 -42.30
N LYS A 208 24.74 -6.08 -43.19
CA LYS A 208 24.44 -4.92 -44.06
C LYS A 208 23.14 -5.18 -44.84
N LYS A 209 22.27 -4.18 -44.88
CA LYS A 209 21.05 -4.19 -45.70
C LYS A 209 21.45 -4.47 -47.16
N LYS A 210 21.10 -5.65 -47.70
CA LYS A 210 21.29 -5.95 -49.12
C LYS A 210 20.53 -4.90 -49.95
N LYS A 211 21.26 -4.17 -50.80
CA LYS A 211 20.66 -3.25 -51.78
C LYS A 211 19.77 -4.07 -52.72
N LYS A 212 18.48 -3.73 -52.81
CA LYS A 212 17.60 -4.23 -53.87
C LYS A 212 18.05 -3.57 -55.19
N GLN A 213 18.33 -4.37 -56.21
CA GLN A 213 18.46 -3.87 -57.58
C GLN A 213 17.09 -3.42 -58.11
N PRO A 214 17.06 -2.39 -59.00
CA PRO A 214 15.82 -1.90 -59.59
C PRO A 214 15.17 -2.93 -60.53
N PRO A 215 13.87 -2.80 -60.82
CA PRO A 215 13.11 -3.82 -61.52
C PRO A 215 13.43 -3.77 -63.02
N THR A 216 13.75 -4.93 -63.60
CA THR A 216 13.68 -5.15 -65.05
C THR A 216 12.61 -6.21 -65.31
N GLN A 217 11.75 -5.96 -66.30
CA GLN A 217 10.47 -6.64 -66.54
C GLN A 217 10.65 -7.97 -67.34
N PRO A 218 9.58 -8.69 -67.79
CA PRO A 218 9.36 -10.10 -67.47
C PRO A 218 9.53 -11.04 -68.67
N LEU A 219 9.84 -12.32 -68.43
CA LEU A 219 9.52 -13.41 -69.37
C LEU A 219 9.13 -14.68 -68.62
N LYS A 220 8.03 -15.27 -69.09
CA LYS A 220 7.33 -16.46 -68.57
C LYS A 220 8.10 -17.73 -68.98
N THR A 221 8.12 -18.75 -68.09
CA THR A 221 7.64 -20.12 -68.39
C THR A 221 7.67 -21.00 -67.13
N GLU A 222 6.57 -21.74 -66.97
CA GLU A 222 6.33 -23.07 -66.37
C GLU A 222 7.10 -23.59 -65.14
N GLY A 223 6.36 -24.21 -64.21
CA GLY A 223 6.92 -25.19 -63.28
C GLY A 223 6.42 -25.08 -61.84
N GLU A 224 5.26 -25.70 -61.59
CA GLU A 224 4.84 -26.41 -60.36
C GLU A 224 5.35 -26.03 -58.95
N LYS A 225 4.35 -25.80 -58.06
CA LYS A 225 4.09 -26.45 -56.74
C LYS A 225 5.25 -26.47 -55.71
N LYS A 226 5.05 -26.28 -54.40
CA LYS A 226 3.90 -26.14 -53.49
C LYS A 226 4.50 -25.90 -52.08
N LYS A 227 3.74 -25.15 -51.26
CA LYS A 227 3.46 -25.35 -49.80
C LYS A 227 4.65 -25.32 -48.80
N ARG A 228 4.51 -24.81 -47.58
CA ARG A 228 3.35 -24.32 -46.81
C ARG A 228 3.88 -23.46 -45.66
N ASN A 229 3.35 -22.25 -45.54
CA ASN A 229 3.54 -21.38 -44.39
C ASN A 229 2.56 -21.81 -43.27
N ARG A 230 3.05 -22.08 -42.06
CA ARG A 230 2.20 -22.44 -40.90
C ARG A 230 1.94 -21.18 -40.07
N GLN A 231 0.69 -20.73 -40.17
CA GLN A 231 0.03 -19.60 -39.53
C GLN A 231 0.34 -19.42 -38.04
N ARG A 232 0.42 -18.15 -37.61
CA ARG A 232 -0.27 -17.71 -36.39
C ARG A 232 -1.07 -16.45 -36.66
N LYS A 233 -2.40 -16.63 -36.58
CA LYS A 233 -3.46 -15.64 -36.71
C LYS A 233 -3.30 -14.50 -35.70
N ARG A 234 -3.34 -13.27 -36.19
CA ARG A 234 -3.88 -12.12 -35.46
C ARG A 234 -5.21 -11.77 -36.11
N SER A 235 -6.28 -11.70 -35.33
CA SER A 235 -7.54 -11.14 -35.78
C SER A 235 -8.10 -10.22 -34.72
N LYS A 236 -8.24 -8.95 -35.08
CA LYS A 236 -9.24 -7.96 -34.66
C LYS A 236 -8.91 -6.63 -35.39
N PRO A 237 -9.87 -5.71 -35.58
CA PRO A 237 -11.13 -5.85 -36.34
C PRO A 237 -11.31 -4.66 -37.32
N GLU A 238 -12.52 -4.54 -37.88
CA GLU A 238 -13.18 -3.34 -38.44
C GLU A 238 -13.15 -3.07 -39.96
N GLY A 239 -14.37 -2.91 -40.49
CA GLY A 239 -14.68 -1.88 -41.49
C GLY A 239 -15.18 -2.38 -42.84
N GLY A 240 -16.42 -2.02 -43.18
CA GLY A 240 -16.75 -1.59 -44.55
C GLY A 240 -17.76 -2.41 -45.34
N GLU A 241 -19.02 -1.94 -45.30
CA GLU A 241 -19.94 -1.70 -46.43
C GLU A 241 -20.50 -2.87 -47.27
N GLY A 242 -21.83 -2.81 -47.48
CA GLY A 242 -22.66 -3.77 -48.23
C GLY A 242 -22.51 -3.70 -49.76
N PRO A 243 -23.41 -4.36 -50.54
CA PRO A 243 -24.79 -3.87 -50.65
C PRO A 243 -25.90 -4.96 -50.80
N SER A 244 -27.12 -4.50 -50.50
CA SER A 244 -28.46 -4.84 -51.01
C SER A 244 -28.74 -6.18 -51.73
N LEU A 245 -29.83 -6.85 -51.34
CA LEU A 245 -31.07 -7.00 -52.16
C LEU A 245 -32.15 -7.87 -51.46
N LYS A 246 -33.29 -7.22 -51.19
CA LYS A 246 -34.72 -7.64 -51.31
C LYS A 246 -35.26 -8.88 -50.55
N LEU A 247 -36.24 -8.58 -49.68
CA LEU A 247 -37.31 -9.46 -49.17
C LEU A 247 -38.24 -9.98 -50.29
N PRO A 248 -38.98 -11.08 -50.05
CA PRO A 248 -40.43 -10.95 -49.87
C PRO A 248 -40.97 -11.94 -48.78
N PRO A 249 -42.29 -12.17 -48.60
CA PRO A 249 -43.00 -11.73 -47.41
C PRO A 249 -43.56 -12.88 -46.54
N ASN A 250 -44.13 -12.48 -45.41
CA ASN A 250 -44.91 -13.25 -44.43
C ASN A 250 -45.94 -14.23 -45.02
N PRO A 251 -46.41 -15.16 -44.18
CA PRO A 251 -47.72 -14.96 -43.54
C PRO A 251 -47.65 -14.65 -42.04
#